data_AF-X0XXK7-F1
#
_entry.id   AF-X0XXK7-F1
#
_cell.length_a   1.000
_cell.length_b   1.000
_cell.length_c   1.000
_cell.angle_alpha   90.00
_cell.angle_beta   90.00
_cell.angle_gamma   90.00
#
_symmetry.space_group_name_H-M   'P 1'
#
loop_
_entity.id
_entity.type
_entity.pdbx_description
1 polymer ?
#
loop_
_entity_poly.entity_id
_entity_poly.type
_entity_poly.pdbx_seq_one_letter_code
_entity_poly.pdbx_strand_id
1 'polypeptide(L)'
;FGHIVMCDPAKSGSTTFITIMVIQHFMVEEGWAQEATGWQNAWEYWAKVAGNVGLFTESSSSVPNKIFLGEYGIGIVIDYYAWEQYKAGANVGFSNGRATSISADPAGILKGAPHLTEAQRWMEYLLSRRGQEVVGRHRMPMRADAIPTTPVLSAWTDAADVPVIPDYSRDKHNAMFSVTREMFSFWLVKNIEALKSAQEKIIECETLGLQSYEDYQSAVEHYNMVPESSDTLEKALAVDRGVEATNW
;
A
#
# COMPACT_ATOMS: atom_id res chain seq x y z
N PHE A 1 -13.74 -2.17 -17.06
CA PHE A 1 -12.44 -2.66 -16.55
C PHE A 1 -11.35 -1.65 -16.84
N GLY A 2 -10.22 -1.71 -16.14
CA GLY A 2 -9.02 -0.96 -16.52
C GLY A 2 -8.97 0.52 -16.13
N HIS A 3 -9.87 1.00 -15.27
CA HIS A 3 -9.88 2.40 -14.81
C HIS A 3 -9.06 2.64 -13.55
N ILE A 4 -8.42 1.60 -13.00
CA ILE A 4 -7.48 1.71 -11.88
C ILE A 4 -6.06 1.82 -12.43
N VAL A 5 -5.27 2.73 -11.88
CA VAL A 5 -3.82 2.83 -12.11
C VAL A 5 -3.09 2.71 -10.78
N MET A 6 -2.03 1.91 -10.77
CA MET A 6 -1.22 1.61 -9.59
C MET A 6 0.25 1.52 -10.03
N CYS A 7 1.21 1.71 -9.13
CA CYS A 7 2.60 1.37 -9.44
C CYS A 7 2.88 -0.08 -9.04
N ASP A 8 3.71 -0.81 -9.80
CA ASP A 8 4.15 -2.15 -9.38
C ASP A 8 4.79 -2.08 -7.97
N PRO A 9 4.29 -2.83 -6.97
CA PRO A 9 4.94 -2.90 -5.65
C PRO A 9 6.43 -3.21 -5.73
N ALA A 10 6.90 -4.03 -6.68
CA ALA A 10 8.32 -4.32 -6.84
C ALA A 10 9.17 -3.12 -7.31
N LYS A 11 8.54 -1.99 -7.66
CA LYS A 11 9.21 -0.74 -8.09
C LYS A 11 8.97 0.44 -7.15
N SER A 12 8.08 0.29 -6.16
CA SER A 12 7.69 1.39 -5.27
C SER A 12 7.52 0.93 -3.82
N GLY A 13 8.26 1.55 -2.91
CA GLY A 13 8.11 1.30 -1.46
C GLY A 13 6.76 1.74 -0.91
N SER A 14 6.22 2.87 -1.37
CA SER A 14 4.88 3.35 -0.95
C SER A 14 3.78 2.40 -1.41
N THR A 15 3.92 1.82 -2.60
CA THR A 15 2.93 0.86 -3.10
C THR A 15 3.02 -0.46 -2.34
N THR A 16 4.23 -0.98 -2.10
CA THR A 16 4.42 -2.12 -1.18
C THR A 16 3.79 -1.86 0.17
N PHE A 17 3.92 -0.62 0.67
CA PHE A 17 3.32 -0.24 1.94
C PHE A 17 1.81 -0.44 1.91
N ILE A 18 1.12 0.11 0.89
CA ILE A 18 -0.32 -0.03 0.71
C ILE A 18 -0.71 -1.52 0.59
N THR A 19 0.06 -2.31 -0.15
CA THR A 19 -0.18 -3.75 -0.29
C THR A 19 -0.19 -4.46 1.05
N ILE A 20 0.86 -4.25 1.85
CA ILE A 20 1.01 -4.85 3.18
C ILE A 20 -0.01 -4.29 4.17
N MET A 21 -0.36 -3.00 4.06
CA MET A 21 -1.40 -2.37 4.86
C MET A 21 -2.74 -3.08 4.70
N VAL A 22 -3.15 -3.33 3.46
CA VAL A 22 -4.38 -4.07 3.18
C VAL A 22 -4.28 -5.52 3.68
N ILE A 23 -3.14 -6.19 3.51
CA ILE A 23 -2.94 -7.54 4.05
C ILE A 23 -3.15 -7.54 5.57
N GLN A 24 -2.48 -6.64 6.31
CA GLN A 24 -2.64 -6.57 7.76
C GLN A 24 -4.06 -6.20 8.19
N HIS A 25 -4.78 -5.38 7.42
CA HIS A 25 -6.19 -5.07 7.71
C HIS A 25 -7.04 -6.34 7.74
N PHE A 26 -6.98 -7.18 6.71
CA PHE A 26 -7.70 -8.46 6.69
C PHE A 26 -7.23 -9.39 7.80
N MET A 27 -5.93 -9.43 8.09
CA MET A 27 -5.39 -10.26 9.17
C MET A 27 -5.89 -9.85 10.56
N VAL A 28 -6.08 -8.56 10.80
CA VAL A 28 -6.63 -8.04 12.06
C VAL A 28 -8.13 -8.34 12.17
N GLU A 29 -8.88 -8.17 11.10
CA GLU A 29 -10.33 -8.42 11.09
C GLU A 29 -10.68 -9.93 11.14
N GLU A 30 -9.85 -10.78 10.54
CA GLU A 30 -10.23 -12.17 10.22
C GLU A 30 -9.19 -13.24 10.63
N GLY A 31 -8.05 -12.83 11.20
CA GLY A 31 -7.03 -13.72 11.77
C GLY A 31 -5.79 -13.95 10.87
N TRP A 32 -4.68 -14.36 11.52
CA TRP A 32 -3.31 -14.38 10.95
C TRP A 32 -2.80 -15.74 10.40
N ALA A 33 -3.40 -16.86 10.79
CA ALA A 33 -2.87 -18.20 10.52
C ALA A 33 -3.23 -18.75 9.12
N GLN A 34 -2.55 -19.82 8.68
CA GLN A 34 -2.84 -20.50 7.40
C GLN A 34 -4.29 -21.02 7.29
N GLU A 35 -4.93 -21.33 8.43
CA GLU A 35 -6.35 -21.69 8.54
C GLU A 35 -7.29 -20.49 8.72
N ALA A 36 -6.74 -19.27 8.89
CA ALA A 36 -7.51 -18.04 9.04
C ALA A 36 -7.75 -17.40 7.67
N THR A 37 -8.98 -16.96 7.42
CA THR A 37 -9.40 -16.44 6.11
C THR A 37 -8.72 -15.13 5.72
N GLY A 38 -8.14 -14.40 6.68
CA GLY A 38 -7.58 -13.06 6.44
C GLY A 38 -6.48 -13.02 5.37
N TRP A 39 -5.57 -13.99 5.34
CA TRP A 39 -4.53 -14.03 4.31
C TRP A 39 -5.09 -14.27 2.92
N GLN A 40 -5.89 -15.34 2.77
CA GLN A 40 -6.51 -15.69 1.52
C GLN A 40 -7.37 -14.52 1.03
N ASN A 41 -8.22 -13.97 1.89
CA ASN A 41 -9.11 -12.85 1.56
C ASN A 41 -8.33 -11.58 1.16
N ALA A 42 -7.18 -11.30 1.77
CA ALA A 42 -6.32 -10.20 1.35
C ALA A 42 -5.78 -10.38 -0.07
N TRP A 43 -5.34 -11.58 -0.43
CA TRP A 43 -4.81 -11.88 -1.76
C TRP A 43 -5.92 -11.97 -2.81
N GLU A 44 -7.08 -12.53 -2.46
CA GLU A 44 -8.28 -12.47 -3.29
C GLU A 44 -8.70 -11.02 -3.57
N TYR A 45 -8.65 -10.16 -2.55
CA TYR A 45 -8.90 -8.73 -2.70
C TYR A 45 -7.89 -8.08 -3.65
N TRP A 46 -6.59 -8.38 -3.49
CA TRP A 46 -5.55 -7.84 -4.36
C TRP A 46 -5.65 -8.33 -5.79
N ALA A 47 -6.07 -9.59 -5.99
CA ALA A 47 -6.39 -10.12 -7.31
C ALA A 47 -7.57 -9.32 -7.93
N LYS A 48 -8.66 -9.07 -7.18
CA LYS A 48 -9.83 -8.21 -7.58
C LYS A 48 -9.42 -6.84 -8.03
N VAL A 49 -8.51 -6.22 -7.30
CA VAL A 49 -7.96 -4.92 -7.64
C VAL A 49 -7.08 -5.03 -8.89
N ALA A 50 -6.11 -5.95 -8.91
CA ALA A 50 -5.13 -6.09 -9.97
C ALA A 50 -5.78 -6.41 -11.33
N GLY A 51 -6.78 -7.28 -11.40
CA GLY A 51 -7.49 -7.54 -12.66
C GLY A 51 -8.23 -6.30 -13.22
N ASN A 52 -8.57 -5.34 -12.35
CA ASN A 52 -9.13 -4.04 -12.74
C ASN A 52 -8.08 -2.97 -13.03
N VAL A 53 -6.79 -3.22 -12.77
CA VAL A 53 -5.70 -2.31 -13.08
C VAL A 53 -5.49 -2.26 -14.59
N GLY A 54 -5.66 -1.07 -15.17
CA GLY A 54 -5.36 -0.84 -16.58
C GLY A 54 -3.89 -0.58 -16.84
N LEU A 55 -3.14 -0.09 -15.85
CA LEU A 55 -1.70 0.14 -15.95
C LEU A 55 -1.00 -0.01 -14.60
N PHE A 56 0.03 -0.85 -14.57
CA PHE A 56 1.07 -0.82 -13.55
C PHE A 56 2.19 0.12 -14.01
N THR A 57 2.36 1.23 -13.31
CA THR A 57 3.38 2.23 -13.61
C THR A 57 4.75 1.84 -13.03
N GLU A 58 5.81 2.40 -13.62
CA GLU A 58 7.20 2.21 -13.18
C GLU A 58 7.57 2.99 -11.92
N SER A 59 6.78 4.00 -11.55
CA SER A 59 7.01 4.84 -10.37
C SER A 59 5.69 5.32 -9.78
N SER A 60 5.57 5.27 -8.45
CA SER A 60 4.38 5.73 -7.73
C SER A 60 4.09 7.21 -7.92
N SER A 61 5.11 8.05 -8.15
CA SER A 61 4.94 9.47 -8.42
C SER A 61 4.31 9.77 -9.79
N SER A 62 4.24 8.78 -10.70
CA SER A 62 3.59 8.95 -12.01
C SER A 62 2.09 8.70 -11.99
N VAL A 63 1.60 7.93 -11.01
CA VAL A 63 0.17 7.58 -10.85
C VAL A 63 -0.73 8.83 -10.74
N PRO A 64 -0.41 9.86 -9.95
CA PRO A 64 -1.27 11.03 -9.82
C PRO A 64 -1.43 11.80 -11.13
N ASN A 65 -0.38 11.88 -11.95
CA ASN A 65 -0.45 12.53 -13.26
C ASN A 65 -1.41 11.79 -14.20
N LYS A 66 -1.50 10.46 -14.09
CA LYS A 66 -2.43 9.64 -14.88
C LYS A 66 -3.89 9.91 -14.53
N ILE A 67 -4.17 10.21 -13.26
CA ILE A 67 -5.50 10.68 -12.82
C ILE A 67 -5.74 12.12 -13.26
N PHE A 68 -4.77 13.01 -13.07
CA PHE A 68 -4.87 14.42 -13.44
C PHE A 68 -5.20 14.61 -14.93
N LEU A 69 -4.56 13.83 -15.80
CA LEU A 69 -4.79 13.86 -17.25
C LEU A 69 -6.11 13.19 -17.67
N GLY A 70 -6.85 12.60 -16.74
CA GLY A 70 -8.10 11.87 -17.02
C GLY A 70 -7.89 10.54 -17.76
N GLU A 71 -6.66 10.01 -17.79
CA GLU A 71 -6.38 8.71 -18.42
C GLU A 71 -7.00 7.55 -17.63
N TYR A 72 -7.09 7.69 -16.29
CA TYR A 72 -7.66 6.71 -15.37
C TYR A 72 -8.52 7.40 -14.32
N GLY A 73 -9.51 6.67 -13.78
CA GLY A 73 -10.47 7.22 -12.81
C GLY A 73 -10.05 7.06 -11.35
N ILE A 74 -9.27 6.03 -11.03
CA ILE A 74 -8.84 5.71 -9.65
C ILE A 74 -7.34 5.45 -9.64
N GLY A 75 -6.63 6.12 -8.73
CA GLY A 75 -5.18 5.95 -8.53
C GLY A 75 -4.87 5.42 -7.14
N ILE A 76 -4.15 4.31 -7.04
CA ILE A 76 -3.70 3.76 -5.76
C ILE A 76 -2.38 4.44 -5.37
N VAL A 77 -2.46 5.39 -4.44
CA VAL A 77 -1.36 6.23 -3.97
C VAL A 77 -1.50 6.53 -2.48
N ILE A 78 -0.41 7.04 -1.90
CA ILE A 78 -0.44 7.67 -0.57
C ILE A 78 -0.94 9.12 -0.66
N ASP A 79 -1.38 9.65 0.48
CA ASP A 79 -2.11 10.90 0.61
C ASP A 79 -1.40 12.14 0.03
N TYR A 80 -0.09 12.31 0.29
CA TYR A 80 0.62 13.51 -0.14
C TYR A 80 0.62 13.68 -1.67
N TYR A 81 0.66 12.56 -2.41
CA TYR A 81 0.62 12.58 -3.87
C TYR A 81 -0.70 13.12 -4.40
N ALA A 82 -1.82 12.75 -3.76
CA ALA A 82 -3.13 13.26 -4.14
C ALA A 82 -3.28 14.74 -3.77
N TRP A 83 -2.78 15.14 -2.60
CA TRP A 83 -2.85 16.53 -2.17
C TRP A 83 -2.02 17.46 -3.05
N GLU A 84 -0.82 17.05 -3.48
CA GLU A 84 -0.01 17.83 -4.42
C GLU A 84 -0.77 18.12 -5.72
N GLN A 85 -1.51 17.15 -6.26
CA GLN A 85 -2.35 17.36 -7.44
C GLN A 85 -3.53 18.28 -7.16
N TYR A 86 -4.24 18.08 -6.05
CA TYR A 86 -5.35 18.95 -5.64
C TYR A 86 -4.92 20.42 -5.58
N LYS A 87 -3.74 20.70 -5.01
CA LYS A 87 -3.17 22.06 -4.94
C LYS A 87 -2.76 22.62 -6.30
N ALA A 88 -2.36 21.76 -7.23
CA ALA A 88 -2.09 22.14 -8.61
C ALA A 88 -3.37 22.48 -9.39
N GLY A 89 -4.55 22.40 -8.76
CA GLY A 89 -5.85 22.71 -9.38
C GLY A 89 -6.50 21.50 -10.03
N ALA A 90 -6.01 20.28 -9.76
CA ALA A 90 -6.62 19.05 -10.25
C ALA A 90 -8.01 18.87 -9.66
N ASN A 91 -9.00 18.53 -10.50
CA ASN A 91 -10.32 18.11 -10.05
C ASN A 91 -10.30 16.64 -9.59
N VAL A 92 -9.58 16.38 -8.49
CA VAL A 92 -9.38 15.05 -7.93
C VAL A 92 -9.74 15.05 -6.45
N GLY A 93 -10.27 13.93 -5.97
CA GLY A 93 -10.47 13.66 -4.55
C GLY A 93 -9.43 12.67 -4.02
N PHE A 94 -9.36 12.55 -2.70
CA PHE A 94 -8.59 11.51 -2.02
C PHE A 94 -9.46 10.82 -0.98
N SER A 95 -9.28 9.50 -0.81
CA SER A 95 -9.97 8.71 0.21
C SER A 95 -9.02 7.64 0.75
N ASN A 96 -8.98 7.49 2.07
CA ASN A 96 -8.28 6.40 2.75
C ASN A 96 -9.14 5.14 2.88
N GLY A 97 -10.35 5.12 2.30
CA GLY A 97 -11.30 4.03 2.49
C GLY A 97 -11.75 3.91 3.95
N ARG A 98 -11.85 2.69 4.46
CA ARG A 98 -12.33 2.39 5.83
C ARG A 98 -11.20 2.20 6.85
N ALA A 99 -9.98 1.94 6.38
CA ALA A 99 -8.85 1.62 7.25
C ALA A 99 -7.53 2.02 6.56
N THR A 100 -6.61 2.59 7.32
CA THR A 100 -5.28 3.01 6.85
C THR A 100 -4.22 2.79 7.93
N SER A 101 -2.99 3.22 7.68
CA SER A 101 -1.93 3.23 8.68
C SER A 101 -1.15 4.54 8.58
N ILE A 102 -0.63 5.01 9.71
CA ILE A 102 0.25 6.17 9.76
C ILE A 102 1.69 5.66 9.84
N SER A 103 2.56 6.22 9.03
CA SER A 103 4.00 5.95 9.10
C SER A 103 4.79 7.25 9.10
N ALA A 104 5.80 7.30 9.96
CA ALA A 104 6.74 8.41 9.96
C ALA A 104 7.72 8.25 8.79
N ASP A 105 8.02 9.35 8.11
CA ASP A 105 9.12 9.38 7.14
C ASP A 105 10.46 9.28 7.90
N PRO A 106 11.28 8.25 7.64
CA PRO A 106 12.54 8.10 8.33
C PRO A 106 13.58 9.12 7.84
N ALA A 107 14.40 9.61 8.77
CA ALA A 107 15.59 10.40 8.47
C ALA A 107 16.78 9.87 9.28
N GLY A 108 17.95 9.79 8.67
CA GLY A 108 19.14 9.22 9.31
C GLY A 108 20.44 9.81 8.77
N ILE A 109 21.47 9.79 9.61
CA ILE A 109 22.82 10.23 9.24
C ILE A 109 23.60 9.01 8.76
N LEU A 110 24.18 9.10 7.56
CA LEU A 110 24.98 8.02 6.98
C LEU A 110 26.28 7.81 7.76
N LYS A 111 26.71 6.54 7.91
CA LYS A 111 27.99 6.19 8.52
C LYS A 111 29.14 6.82 7.72
N GLY A 112 30.03 7.53 8.41
CA GLY A 112 31.16 8.22 7.77
C GLY A 112 30.79 9.52 7.06
N ALA A 113 29.64 10.14 7.39
CA ALA A 113 29.27 11.45 6.83
C ALA A 113 30.41 12.48 7.00
N PRO A 114 30.84 13.16 5.92
CA PRO A 114 31.99 14.08 5.95
C PRO A 114 31.72 15.34 6.79
N HIS A 115 30.45 15.62 7.09
CA HIS A 115 29.97 16.79 7.84
C HIS A 115 29.03 16.33 8.97
N LEU A 116 29.56 15.51 9.89
CA LEU A 116 28.77 14.90 10.95
C LEU A 116 28.07 15.93 11.86
N THR A 117 28.77 16.99 12.24
CA THR A 117 28.23 18.03 13.12
C THR A 117 27.06 18.78 12.47
N GLU A 118 27.17 19.12 11.18
CA GLU A 118 26.11 19.79 10.42
C GLU A 118 24.92 18.85 10.23
N ALA A 119 25.16 17.57 9.94
CA ALA A 119 24.10 16.57 9.82
C ALA A 119 23.32 16.39 11.14
N GLN A 120 24.02 16.38 12.29
CA GLN A 120 23.40 16.35 13.61
C GLN A 120 22.54 17.60 13.87
N ARG A 121 23.07 18.80 13.59
CA ARG A 121 22.31 20.06 13.72
C ARG A 121 21.08 20.10 12.81
N TRP A 122 21.18 19.52 11.62
CA TRP A 122 20.03 19.40 10.71
C TRP A 122 18.97 18.44 11.26
N MET A 123 19.36 17.30 11.83
CA MET A 123 18.43 16.38 12.50
C MET A 123 17.76 17.03 13.71
N GLU A 124 18.51 17.79 14.52
CA GLU A 124 17.97 18.58 15.63
C GLU A 124 16.94 19.60 15.13
N TYR A 125 17.23 20.31 14.04
CA TYR A 125 16.28 21.22 13.41
C TYR A 125 15.03 20.49 12.90
N LEU A 126 15.20 19.38 12.17
CA LEU A 126 14.10 18.60 11.62
C LEU A 126 13.14 18.12 12.72
N LEU A 127 13.68 17.67 13.86
CA LEU A 127 12.92 17.20 15.01
C LEU A 127 12.48 18.31 15.96
N SER A 128 12.94 19.54 15.77
CA SER A 128 12.49 20.70 16.54
C SER A 128 11.04 21.07 16.22
N ARG A 129 10.39 21.80 17.12
CA ARG A 129 9.07 22.38 16.86
C ARG A 129 9.06 23.16 15.55
N ARG A 130 10.01 24.08 15.34
CA ARG A 130 10.11 24.90 14.13
C ARG A 130 10.25 24.07 12.86
N GLY A 131 11.06 23.00 12.88
CA GLY A 131 11.20 22.10 11.74
C GLY A 131 9.89 21.37 11.44
N GLN A 132 9.23 20.86 12.48
CA GLN A 132 7.95 20.18 12.35
C GLN A 132 6.81 21.10 11.92
N GLU A 133 6.83 22.39 12.26
CA GLU A 133 5.86 23.38 11.75
C GLU A 133 5.98 23.58 10.23
N VAL A 134 7.20 23.46 9.68
CA VAL A 134 7.45 23.49 8.23
C VAL A 134 7.02 22.17 7.57
N VAL A 135 7.33 21.03 8.17
CA VAL A 135 6.86 19.70 7.71
C VAL A 135 5.33 19.65 7.71
N GLY A 136 4.71 20.18 8.76
CA GLY A 136 3.27 20.30 9.00
C GLY A 136 2.50 20.93 7.85
N ARG A 137 3.17 21.77 7.05
CA ARG A 137 2.59 22.38 5.86
C ARG A 137 2.18 21.33 4.82
N HIS A 138 2.95 20.25 4.69
CA HIS A 138 2.78 19.25 3.64
C HIS A 138 2.35 17.88 4.17
N ARG A 139 2.69 17.55 5.41
CA ARG A 139 2.45 16.24 6.05
C ARG A 139 1.98 16.46 7.48
N MET A 140 1.47 15.42 8.13
CA MET A 140 1.21 15.46 9.57
C MET A 140 2.54 15.64 10.33
N PRO A 141 2.67 16.62 11.24
CA PRO A 141 3.86 16.75 12.07
C PRO A 141 3.90 15.63 13.13
N MET A 142 5.09 15.13 13.44
CA MET A 142 5.28 14.13 14.50
C MET A 142 5.13 14.71 15.91
N ARG A 143 5.27 16.03 16.03
CA ARG A 143 5.17 16.76 17.30
C ARG A 143 3.77 17.29 17.51
N ALA A 144 3.15 16.91 18.63
CA ALA A 144 1.83 17.40 19.02
C ALA A 144 1.79 18.91 19.32
N ASP A 145 2.93 19.52 19.68
CA ASP A 145 3.04 20.97 19.94
C ASP A 145 3.42 21.79 18.70
N ALA A 146 3.58 21.16 17.54
CA ALA A 146 3.82 21.86 16.28
C ALA A 146 2.51 22.39 15.71
N ILE A 147 2.50 23.68 15.36
CA ILE A 147 1.36 24.33 14.70
C ILE A 147 1.74 24.58 13.23
N PRO A 148 1.25 23.77 12.28
CA PRO A 148 1.60 23.89 10.86
C PRO A 148 1.50 25.32 10.32
N THR A 149 2.50 25.72 9.54
CA THR A 149 2.49 27.06 8.91
C THR A 149 1.51 27.09 7.73
N THR A 150 0.66 28.12 7.66
CA THR A 150 -0.29 28.29 6.55
C THR A 150 0.44 28.60 5.23
N PRO A 151 -0.01 28.06 4.08
CA PRO A 151 -1.17 27.18 3.92
C PRO A 151 -0.87 25.76 4.41
N VAL A 152 -1.77 25.17 5.21
CA VAL A 152 -1.72 23.75 5.58
C VAL A 152 -2.32 22.96 4.45
N LEU A 153 -1.60 21.95 4.00
CA LEU A 153 -1.93 21.27 2.76
C LEU A 153 -1.99 19.74 2.92
N SER A 154 -1.90 19.27 4.17
CA SER A 154 -2.24 17.91 4.59
C SER A 154 -3.73 17.85 4.89
N ALA A 155 -4.39 16.73 4.63
CA ALA A 155 -5.77 16.50 5.07
C ALA A 155 -5.88 16.05 6.53
N TRP A 156 -4.76 15.72 7.17
CA TRP A 156 -4.73 15.27 8.55
C TRP A 156 -3.99 16.27 9.41
N THR A 157 -4.70 16.81 10.40
CA THR A 157 -4.17 17.70 11.44
C THR A 157 -4.14 17.03 12.81
N ASP A 158 -4.94 15.98 13.00
CA ASP A 158 -4.95 15.13 14.20
C ASP A 158 -4.89 13.66 13.77
N ALA A 159 -4.05 12.89 14.45
CA ALA A 159 -3.94 11.45 14.22
C ALA A 159 -5.18 10.69 14.73
N ALA A 160 -5.91 11.25 15.71
CA ALA A 160 -7.13 10.66 16.25
C ALA A 160 -8.27 10.57 15.22
N ASP A 161 -8.24 11.42 14.20
CA ASP A 161 -9.24 11.43 13.13
C ASP A 161 -8.94 10.42 12.00
N VAL A 162 -7.75 9.81 12.02
CA VAL A 162 -7.34 8.85 10.99
C VAL A 162 -7.91 7.47 11.32
N PRO A 163 -8.57 6.78 10.38
CA PRO A 163 -9.09 5.43 10.60
C PRO A 163 -7.94 4.40 10.59
N VAL A 164 -7.09 4.42 11.61
CA VAL A 164 -5.91 3.55 11.70
C VAL A 164 -6.36 2.11 11.96
N ILE A 165 -5.76 1.17 11.23
CA ILE A 165 -5.91 -0.27 11.46
C ILE A 165 -5.46 -0.57 12.90
N PRO A 166 -6.34 -1.10 13.76
CA PRO A 166 -5.96 -1.51 15.11
C PRO A 166 -4.79 -2.50 15.06
N ASP A 167 -3.83 -2.36 15.98
CA ASP A 167 -2.69 -3.29 16.11
C ASP A 167 -1.84 -3.48 14.85
N TYR A 168 -1.82 -2.49 13.94
CA TYR A 168 -0.94 -2.50 12.78
C TYR A 168 0.54 -2.63 13.22
N SER A 169 1.21 -3.70 12.76
CA SER A 169 2.57 -4.01 13.20
C SER A 169 3.60 -3.60 12.17
N ARG A 170 4.54 -2.74 12.61
CA ARG A 170 5.68 -2.33 11.80
C ARG A 170 6.71 -3.45 11.62
N ASP A 171 6.88 -4.29 12.63
CA ASP A 171 7.79 -5.43 12.55
C ASP A 171 7.27 -6.46 11.54
N LYS A 172 5.97 -6.77 11.61
CA LYS A 172 5.33 -7.65 10.62
C LYS A 172 5.39 -7.05 9.22
N HIS A 173 5.22 -5.73 9.10
CA HIS A 173 5.39 -5.04 7.82
C HIS A 173 6.79 -5.22 7.24
N ASN A 174 7.82 -4.96 8.03
CA ASN A 174 9.21 -5.05 7.58
C ASN A 174 9.55 -6.48 7.16
N ALA A 175 9.11 -7.47 7.92
CA ALA A 175 9.36 -8.87 7.62
C ALA A 175 8.63 -9.33 6.34
N MET A 176 7.45 -8.79 6.04
CA MET A 176 6.73 -9.06 4.79
C MET A 176 7.25 -8.27 3.58
N PHE A 177 8.09 -7.24 3.78
CA PHE A 177 8.38 -6.25 2.75
C PHE A 177 8.88 -6.84 1.43
N SER A 178 9.95 -7.64 1.48
CA SER A 178 10.52 -8.26 0.28
C SER A 178 9.62 -9.35 -0.29
N VAL A 179 9.01 -10.15 0.58
CA VAL A 179 8.13 -11.26 0.22
C VAL A 179 6.91 -10.75 -0.56
N THR A 180 6.18 -9.77 -0.03
CA THR A 180 5.01 -9.20 -0.68
C THR A 180 5.35 -8.59 -2.04
N ARG A 181 6.53 -7.96 -2.20
CA ARG A 181 6.95 -7.39 -3.49
C ARG A 181 7.13 -8.46 -4.56
N GLU A 182 7.83 -9.53 -4.22
CA GLU A 182 8.09 -10.64 -5.14
C GLU A 182 6.79 -11.34 -5.52
N MET A 183 6.00 -11.70 -4.52
CA MET A 183 4.70 -12.36 -4.67
C MET A 183 3.75 -11.56 -5.57
N PHE A 184 3.55 -10.27 -5.25
CA PHE A 184 2.64 -9.42 -6.00
C PHE A 184 3.11 -9.21 -7.44
N SER A 185 4.39 -8.95 -7.65
CA SER A 185 4.94 -8.77 -8.99
C SER A 185 4.82 -10.03 -9.83
N PHE A 186 5.13 -11.21 -9.26
CA PHE A 186 5.07 -12.46 -9.99
C PHE A 186 3.63 -12.88 -10.32
N TRP A 187 2.71 -12.84 -9.36
CA TRP A 187 1.36 -13.36 -9.60
C TRP A 187 0.36 -12.36 -10.15
N LEU A 188 0.47 -11.07 -9.82
CA LEU A 188 -0.56 -10.10 -10.18
C LEU A 188 -0.11 -9.13 -11.27
N VAL A 189 1.19 -8.82 -11.34
CA VAL A 189 1.72 -7.92 -12.38
C VAL A 189 2.15 -8.69 -13.62
N LYS A 190 3.00 -9.71 -13.49
CA LYS A 190 3.51 -10.47 -14.63
C LYS A 190 2.45 -11.38 -15.28
N ASN A 191 1.49 -11.88 -14.50
CA ASN A 191 0.39 -12.70 -15.01
C ASN A 191 -0.90 -11.90 -15.28
N ILE A 192 -0.81 -10.57 -15.44
CA ILE A 192 -1.97 -9.69 -15.55
C ILE A 192 -2.96 -10.08 -16.65
N GLU A 193 -2.48 -10.61 -17.79
CA GLU A 193 -3.35 -11.05 -18.89
C GLU A 193 -4.21 -12.26 -18.51
N ALA A 194 -3.62 -13.24 -17.81
CA ALA A 194 -4.35 -14.39 -17.30
C ALA A 194 -5.33 -13.98 -16.19
N LEU A 195 -4.92 -13.05 -15.33
CA LEU A 195 -5.77 -12.51 -14.27
C LEU A 195 -6.99 -11.75 -14.83
N LYS A 196 -6.78 -10.91 -15.86
CA LYS A 196 -7.87 -10.21 -16.57
C LYS A 196 -8.83 -11.19 -17.23
N SER A 197 -8.29 -12.20 -17.93
CA SER A 197 -9.10 -13.23 -18.57
C SER A 197 -9.96 -14.00 -17.56
N ALA A 198 -9.38 -14.38 -16.42
CA ALA A 198 -10.12 -15.01 -15.33
C ALA A 198 -11.20 -14.09 -14.75
N GLN A 199 -10.90 -12.80 -14.55
CA GLN A 199 -11.89 -11.84 -14.03
C GLN A 199 -13.05 -11.60 -15.00
N GLU A 200 -12.77 -11.46 -16.30
CA GLU A 200 -13.80 -11.33 -17.32
C GLU A 200 -14.74 -12.53 -17.31
N LYS A 201 -14.18 -13.74 -17.20
CA LYS A 201 -14.94 -14.99 -17.12
C LYS A 201 -15.79 -15.08 -15.85
N ILE A 202 -15.23 -14.72 -14.70
CA ILE A 202 -15.96 -14.67 -13.42
C ILE A 202 -17.17 -13.75 -13.55
N ILE A 203 -16.97 -12.54 -14.09
CA ILE A 203 -18.05 -11.54 -14.20
C ILE A 203 -19.10 -11.94 -15.23
N GLU A 204 -18.70 -12.53 -16.34
CA GLU A 204 -19.62 -13.11 -17.32
C GLU A 204 -20.50 -14.17 -16.66
N CYS A 205 -19.90 -15.15 -15.98
CA CYS A 205 -20.61 -16.22 -15.31
C CYS A 205 -21.51 -15.70 -14.18
N GLU A 206 -21.06 -14.75 -13.36
CA GLU A 206 -21.89 -14.13 -12.32
C GLU A 206 -23.10 -13.40 -12.89
N THR A 207 -22.90 -12.64 -13.99
CA THR A 207 -23.96 -11.90 -14.68
C THR A 207 -25.02 -12.84 -15.26
N LEU A 208 -24.59 -14.02 -15.75
CA LEU A 208 -25.45 -15.02 -16.35
C LEU A 208 -26.03 -16.03 -15.34
N GLY A 209 -25.64 -15.97 -14.06
CA GLY A 209 -26.06 -16.95 -13.05
C GLY A 209 -25.46 -18.35 -13.21
N LEU A 210 -24.24 -18.43 -13.76
CA LEU A 210 -23.52 -19.68 -14.10
C LEU A 210 -22.40 -20.02 -13.10
N GLN A 211 -22.55 -19.68 -11.82
CA GLN A 211 -21.50 -19.90 -10.80
C GLN A 211 -21.21 -21.40 -10.52
N SER A 212 -22.06 -22.31 -10.96
CA SER A 212 -21.83 -23.76 -10.85
C SER A 212 -21.07 -24.36 -12.04
N TYR A 213 -20.74 -23.56 -13.06
CA TYR A 213 -20.09 -24.04 -14.28
C TYR A 213 -18.59 -24.27 -14.05
N GLU A 214 -18.03 -25.29 -14.70
CA GLU A 214 -16.61 -25.68 -14.53
C GLU A 214 -15.65 -24.53 -14.88
N ASP A 215 -15.94 -23.78 -15.95
CA ASP A 215 -15.14 -22.61 -16.32
C ASP A 215 -15.13 -21.52 -15.25
N TYR A 216 -16.23 -21.35 -14.49
CA TYR A 216 -16.27 -20.39 -13.38
C TYR A 216 -15.38 -20.86 -12.24
N GLN A 217 -15.48 -22.15 -11.87
CA GLN A 217 -14.65 -22.72 -10.81
C GLN A 217 -13.16 -22.67 -11.20
N SER A 218 -12.81 -23.00 -12.44
CA SER A 218 -11.43 -22.90 -12.94
C SER A 218 -10.91 -21.45 -12.97
N ALA A 219 -11.76 -20.49 -13.35
CA ALA A 219 -11.39 -19.07 -13.31
C ALA A 219 -11.18 -18.59 -11.87
N VAL A 220 -12.04 -18.97 -10.93
CA VAL A 220 -11.89 -18.67 -9.49
C VAL A 220 -10.64 -19.34 -8.91
N GLU A 221 -10.38 -20.61 -9.23
CA GLU A 221 -9.17 -21.31 -8.80
C GLU A 221 -7.92 -20.60 -9.31
N HIS A 222 -7.88 -20.19 -10.59
CA HIS A 222 -6.74 -19.45 -11.15
C HIS A 222 -6.54 -18.09 -10.47
N TYR A 223 -7.65 -17.44 -10.10
CA TYR A 223 -7.67 -16.20 -9.34
C TYR A 223 -7.13 -16.37 -7.92
N ASN A 224 -7.48 -17.50 -7.33
CA ASN A 224 -7.19 -17.89 -5.95
C ASN A 224 -5.95 -18.79 -5.87
N MET A 225 -5.14 -18.89 -6.93
CA MET A 225 -3.77 -19.42 -6.87
C MET A 225 -2.86 -18.44 -6.09
N VAL A 226 -3.30 -18.07 -4.89
CA VAL A 226 -2.46 -17.63 -3.80
C VAL A 226 -1.47 -18.78 -3.55
N PRO A 227 -0.19 -18.52 -3.29
CA PRO A 227 0.80 -19.58 -3.16
C PRO A 227 0.60 -20.40 -1.89
N GLU A 228 -0.16 -21.48 -1.97
CA GLU A 228 -0.15 -22.47 -0.89
C GLU A 228 1.20 -23.20 -0.78
N SER A 229 2.09 -23.08 -1.79
CA SER A 229 3.31 -23.89 -1.92
C SER A 229 4.58 -23.14 -2.33
N SER A 230 4.77 -21.90 -1.88
CA SER A 230 6.09 -21.26 -1.99
C SER A 230 6.78 -21.20 -0.62
N ASP A 231 8.09 -21.44 -0.60
CA ASP A 231 9.02 -21.14 0.51
C ASP A 231 8.79 -19.70 1.08
N THR A 232 8.15 -18.85 0.29
CA THR A 232 7.74 -17.48 0.59
C THR A 232 6.50 -17.36 1.50
N LEU A 233 5.53 -18.30 1.45
CA LEU A 233 4.38 -18.34 2.37
C LEU A 233 4.81 -18.75 3.77
N GLU A 234 5.69 -19.76 3.90
CA GLU A 234 6.30 -20.13 5.19
C GLU A 234 7.09 -18.96 5.78
N LYS A 235 7.85 -18.23 4.95
CA LYS A 235 8.58 -17.02 5.39
C LYS A 235 7.64 -15.90 5.83
N ALA A 236 6.53 -15.67 5.12
CA ALA A 236 5.53 -14.67 5.51
C ALA A 236 4.78 -15.05 6.80
N LEU A 237 4.43 -16.32 6.99
CA LEU A 237 3.71 -16.82 8.17
C LEU A 237 4.64 -17.05 9.39
N ALA A 238 5.94 -17.26 9.20
CA ALA A 238 6.91 -17.32 10.28
C ALA A 238 7.00 -16.01 11.08
N VAL A 239 6.64 -14.89 10.44
CA VAL A 239 6.53 -13.56 11.05
C VAL A 239 5.49 -13.52 12.17
N ASP A 240 4.45 -14.35 12.11
CA ASP A 240 3.41 -14.43 13.14
C ASP A 240 3.91 -15.09 14.43
N ARG A 241 5.00 -15.88 14.37
CA ARG A 241 5.51 -16.67 15.51
C ARG A 241 6.41 -15.90 16.48
N GLY A 242 6.52 -14.58 16.36
CA GLY A 242 7.36 -13.77 17.25
C GLY A 242 8.85 -14.09 17.15
N VAL A 243 9.28 -14.74 16.06
CA VAL A 243 10.70 -14.90 15.75
C VAL A 243 11.16 -13.53 15.31
N GLU A 244 11.90 -12.83 16.19
CA GLU A 244 12.58 -11.59 15.83
C GLU A 244 13.26 -11.82 14.47
N ALA A 245 13.10 -10.86 13.55
CA ALA A 245 13.90 -10.75 12.35
C ALA A 245 15.36 -10.41 12.73
N THR A 246 15.99 -11.25 13.54
CA THR A 246 17.41 -11.20 13.84
C THR A 246 18.10 -11.96 12.70
N ASN A 247 18.73 -11.18 11.82
CA ASN A 247 19.61 -11.60 10.72
C ASN A 247 18.96 -11.79 9.34
N TRP A 248 18.24 -10.78 8.85
CA TRP A 248 17.97 -10.64 7.42
C TRP A 248 18.38 -9.25 6.93
#